data_AF-E8U4U5-F1
#
_entry.id   AF-E8U4U5-F1
#
_cell.length_a   1.000
_cell.length_b   1.000
_cell.length_c   1.000
_cell.angle_alpha   90.00
_cell.angle_beta   90.00
_cell.angle_gamma   90.00
#
_symmetry.space_group_name_H-M   'P 1'
#
loop_
_entity.id
_entity.type
_entity.pdbx_description
1 polymer ?
#
loop_
_entity_poly.entity_id
_entity_poly.type
_entity_poly.pdbx_seq_one_letter_code
_entity_poly.pdbx_strand_id
1 'polypeptide(L)'
;MTNPQAFTAHFGDTAVPGEIQALEGRGGYMRVHLRAGSVPTAEGTPCELEMHDGARFRMVITEDLGDAGPGARNVRLKLVGRGE
;
A
#
# COMPACT_ATOMS: atom_id res chain seq x y z
N MET A 1 0.33 -19.56 -9.98
CA MET A 1 -0.35 -18.38 -10.52
C MET A 1 0.03 -17.20 -9.63
N THR A 2 0.68 -16.18 -10.19
CA THR A 2 1.05 -14.96 -9.44
C THR A 2 -0.19 -14.08 -9.31
N ASN A 3 -0.52 -13.62 -8.10
CA ASN A 3 -1.64 -12.69 -7.89
C ASN A 3 -1.21 -11.30 -8.40
N PRO A 4 -1.80 -10.76 -9.48
CA PRO A 4 -1.39 -9.47 -10.04
C PRO A 4 -1.68 -8.29 -9.09
N GLN A 5 -2.56 -8.48 -8.11
CA GLN A 5 -2.92 -7.46 -7.11
C GLN A 5 -2.03 -7.48 -5.88
N ALA A 6 -1.18 -8.50 -5.73
CA ALA A 6 -0.27 -8.61 -4.61
C ALA A 6 0.94 -7.68 -4.79
N PHE A 7 1.36 -7.08 -3.69
CA PHE A 7 2.54 -6.22 -3.60
C PHE A 7 3.19 -6.36 -2.22
N THR A 8 4.40 -5.79 -2.08
CA THR A 8 5.05 -5.54 -0.79
C THR A 8 5.17 -4.04 -0.59
N ALA A 9 4.58 -3.51 0.49
CA ALA A 9 4.73 -2.12 0.89
C ALA A 9 5.95 -1.97 1.80
N HIS A 10 6.85 -1.06 1.46
CA HIS A 10 8.02 -0.72 2.24
C HIS A 10 7.80 0.61 2.96
N PHE A 11 7.90 0.57 4.29
CA PHE A 11 7.83 1.70 5.21
C PHE A 11 9.18 1.83 5.91
N GLY A 12 10.14 2.53 5.29
CA GLY A 12 11.53 2.49 5.72
C GLY A 12 12.07 1.05 5.66
N ASP A 13 12.58 0.54 6.78
CA ASP A 13 13.10 -0.83 6.89
C ASP A 13 12.00 -1.91 7.09
N THR A 14 10.72 -1.51 7.17
CA THR A 14 9.61 -2.43 7.40
C THR A 14 8.91 -2.80 6.09
N ALA A 15 8.96 -4.07 5.73
CA ALA A 15 8.23 -4.62 4.59
C ALA A 15 6.91 -5.27 5.04
N VAL A 16 5.80 -4.87 4.41
CA VAL A 16 4.45 -5.33 4.74
C VAL A 16 3.78 -5.86 3.47
N PRO A 17 3.43 -7.15 3.39
CA PRO A 17 2.71 -7.68 2.23
C PRO A 17 1.29 -7.09 2.17
N GLY A 18 0.80 -6.82 0.97
CA GLY A 18 -0.52 -6.25 0.79
C GLY A 18 -1.15 -6.60 -0.55
N GLU A 19 -2.41 -6.20 -0.70
CA GLU A 19 -3.21 -6.43 -1.90
C GLU A 19 -3.99 -5.19 -2.29
N ILE A 20 -4.02 -4.91 -3.60
CA ILE A 20 -4.84 -3.83 -4.14
C ILE A 20 -6.30 -4.29 -4.15
N GLN A 21 -7.15 -3.59 -3.41
CA GLN A 21 -8.59 -3.86 -3.39
C GLN A 21 -9.32 -3.11 -4.50
N ALA A 22 -8.95 -1.85 -4.73
CA ALA A 22 -9.57 -1.02 -5.75
C ALA A 22 -8.65 0.10 -6.22
N LEU A 23 -8.75 0.45 -7.50
CA LEU A 23 -8.22 1.71 -8.03
C LEU A 23 -9.33 2.76 -7.95
N GLU A 24 -9.05 3.92 -7.36
CA GLU A 24 -10.07 4.92 -7.04
C GLU A 24 -9.87 6.17 -7.91
N GLY A 25 -10.75 6.33 -8.91
CA GLY A 25 -10.81 7.52 -9.76
C GLY A 25 -9.62 7.72 -10.71
N ARG A 26 -9.47 8.94 -11.22
CA ARG A 26 -8.46 9.31 -12.25
C ARG A 26 -7.18 9.94 -11.67
N GLY A 27 -6.94 9.80 -10.37
CA GLY A 27 -5.85 10.50 -9.68
C GLY A 27 -4.69 9.62 -9.24
N GLY A 28 -4.68 8.32 -9.51
CA GLY A 28 -3.70 7.42 -8.90
C GLY A 28 -3.94 7.22 -7.40
N TYR A 29 -5.20 7.33 -6.94
CA TYR A 29 -5.58 6.84 -5.63
C TYR A 29 -5.90 5.35 -5.71
N MET A 30 -5.60 4.63 -4.65
CA MET A 30 -5.93 3.22 -4.54
C MET A 30 -6.27 2.86 -3.11
N ARG A 31 -7.19 1.92 -2.98
CA ARG A 31 -7.50 1.24 -1.73
C ARG A 31 -6.70 -0.04 -1.66
N VAL A 32 -5.99 -0.22 -0.57
CA VAL A 32 -5.20 -1.42 -0.35
C VAL A 32 -5.50 -2.05 1.00
N HIS A 33 -5.31 -3.36 1.04
CA HIS A 33 -5.30 -4.13 2.26
C HIS A 33 -3.85 -4.47 2.61
N LEU A 34 -3.37 -3.99 3.74
CA LEU A 34 -2.05 -4.31 4.27
C LEU A 34 -2.20 -5.43 5.30
N ARG A 35 -1.52 -6.55 5.06
CA ARG A 35 -1.60 -7.74 5.90
C ARG A 35 -0.67 -7.59 7.10
N ALA A 36 -1.14 -8.09 8.25
CA ALA A 36 -0.40 -8.35 9.49
C ALA A 36 0.97 -7.63 9.63
N GLY A 37 1.01 -6.59 10.46
CA GLY A 37 2.24 -5.92 10.84
C GLY A 37 1.99 -4.61 11.58
N SER A 38 3.04 -4.01 12.13
CA SER A 38 3.00 -2.63 12.63
C SER A 38 2.96 -1.66 11.45
N VAL A 39 1.78 -1.52 10.84
CA VAL A 39 1.57 -0.61 9.72
C VAL A 39 1.46 0.82 10.26
N PRO A 40 2.30 1.76 9.82
CA PRO A 40 2.04 3.16 10.11
C PRO A 40 0.79 3.58 9.32
N THR A 41 -0.24 4.07 10.01
CA THR A 41 -1.51 4.50 9.37
C THR A 41 -1.69 6.02 9.36
N ALA A 42 -0.68 6.78 9.80
CA ALA A 42 -0.75 8.22 9.81
C ALA A 42 -0.84 8.79 8.38
N GLU A 43 -1.74 9.76 8.18
CA GLU A 43 -1.82 10.51 6.94
C GLU A 43 -0.47 11.20 6.64
N GLY A 44 -0.09 11.23 5.36
CA GLY A 44 1.17 11.78 4.90
C GLY A 44 2.36 10.82 5.02
N THR A 45 2.16 9.63 5.61
CA THR A 45 3.24 8.64 5.72
C THR A 45 3.68 8.19 4.32
N PRO A 46 4.96 8.37 3.95
CA PRO A 46 5.49 7.89 2.69
C PRO A 46 5.71 6.38 2.73
N CYS A 47 5.51 5.71 1.60
CA CYS A 47 5.85 4.31 1.41
C CYS A 47 6.17 4.00 -0.05
N GLU A 48 6.81 2.86 -0.29
CA GLU A 48 7.03 2.34 -1.64
C GLU A 48 6.29 1.02 -1.83
N LEU A 49 5.57 0.87 -2.93
CA LEU A 49 4.97 -0.40 -3.31
C LEU A 49 5.84 -1.09 -4.33
N GLU A 50 6.29 -2.29 -3.99
CA GLU A 50 6.96 -3.22 -4.89
C GLU A 50 5.97 -4.26 -5.41
N MET A 51 5.77 -4.27 -6.72
CA MET A 51 4.91 -5.21 -7.41
C MET A 51 5.62 -6.55 -7.64
N HIS A 52 4.85 -7.59 -7.97
CA HIS A 52 5.39 -8.94 -8.23
C HIS A 52 6.38 -9.02 -9.41
N ASP A 53 6.39 -8.04 -10.31
CA ASP A 53 7.31 -7.94 -11.44
C ASP A 53 8.57 -7.11 -11.11
N GLY A 54 8.72 -6.68 -9.85
CA GLY A 54 9.80 -5.83 -9.37
C GLY A 54 9.59 -4.34 -9.62
N ALA A 55 8.47 -3.92 -10.23
CA ALA A 55 8.17 -2.51 -10.40
C ALA A 55 7.92 -1.83 -9.06
N ARG A 56 8.53 -0.65 -8.85
CA ARG A 56 8.40 0.13 -7.61
C ARG A 56 7.74 1.48 -7.83
N PHE A 57 6.91 1.86 -6.88
CA PHE A 57 6.10 3.08 -6.93
C PHE A 57 6.10 3.80 -5.59
N ARG A 58 6.37 5.11 -5.60
CA ARG A 58 6.27 5.94 -4.40
C ARG A 58 4.83 6.34 -4.16
N MET A 59 4.37 6.10 -2.94
CA MET A 59 3.03 6.37 -2.47
C MET A 59 3.05 7.17 -1.17
N VAL A 60 1.92 7.79 -0.85
CA VAL A 60 1.65 8.36 0.47
C VAL A 60 0.31 7.84 0.99
N ILE A 61 0.22 7.57 2.30
CA ILE A 61 -1.06 7.29 2.95
C ILE A 61 -1.85 8.59 2.99
N THR A 62 -3.08 8.56 2.51
CA THR A 62 -3.99 9.72 2.57
C THR A 62 -5.16 9.49 3.51
N GLU A 63 -5.44 8.23 3.87
CA GLU A 63 -6.56 7.90 4.77
C GLU A 63 -6.37 6.52 5.39
N ASP A 64 -6.65 6.40 6.69
CA ASP A 64 -6.85 5.12 7.38
C ASP A 64 -8.33 4.74 7.25
N LEU A 65 -8.62 3.66 6.52
CA LEU A 65 -9.97 3.17 6.29
C LEU A 65 -10.42 2.17 7.36
N GLY A 66 -9.60 1.95 8.38
CA GLY A 66 -9.92 1.13 9.54
C GLY A 66 -9.30 -0.26 9.53
N ASP A 67 -9.65 -0.99 10.58
CA ASP A 67 -9.17 -2.35 10.83
C ASP A 67 -9.74 -3.35 9.81
N ALA A 68 -8.91 -4.29 9.40
CA ALA A 68 -9.25 -5.31 8.40
C ALA A 68 -9.04 -6.73 8.92
N GLY A 69 -8.96 -6.89 10.25
CA GLY A 69 -8.56 -8.12 10.92
C GLY A 69 -7.32 -7.91 11.80
N PRO A 70 -6.94 -8.92 12.60
CA PRO A 70 -5.89 -8.77 13.61
C PRO A 70 -4.55 -8.34 12.98
N GLY A 71 -4.15 -7.09 13.24
CA GLY A 71 -2.91 -6.49 12.74
C GLY A 71 -2.93 -6.12 11.26
N ALA A 72 -4.09 -6.19 10.59
CA ALA A 72 -4.27 -5.82 9.21
C ALA A 72 -5.05 -4.50 9.10
N ARG A 73 -4.73 -3.70 8.08
CA ARG A 73 -5.31 -2.37 7.89
C ARG A 73 -5.73 -2.14 6.46
N ASN A 74 -6.88 -1.51 6.29
CA ASN A 74 -7.26 -0.94 5.01
C ASN A 74 -6.83 0.52 4.99
N VAL A 75 -6.08 0.91 3.97
CA VAL A 75 -5.63 2.30 3.81
C VAL A 75 -5.86 2.78 2.39
N ARG A 76 -6.03 4.08 2.24
CA ARG A 76 -6.01 4.77 0.95
C ARG A 76 -4.61 5.31 0.70
N LEU A 77 -4.07 4.96 -0.45
CA LEU A 77 -2.77 5.43 -0.92
C LEU A 77 -2.94 6.35 -2.12
N LYS A 78 -2.01 7.28 -2.27
CA LYS A 78 -1.88 8.16 -3.43
C LYS A 78 -0.52 7.96 -4.07
N LEU A 79 -0.52 7.68 -5.37
CA LEU A 79 0.68 7.67 -6.20
C LEU A 79 1.28 9.08 -6.28
N VAL A 80 2.55 9.18 -5.91
CA VAL A 80 3.34 10.42 -6.02
C VAL A 80 4.46 10.31 -7.07
N GLY A 81 4.86 9.10 -7.46
CA GLY A 81 5.81 8.91 -8.55
C GLY A 81 6.32 7.48 -8.68
N ARG A 82 7.29 7.28 -9.57
CA ARG A 82 8.03 6.02 -9.68
C ARG A 82 9.00 5.88 -8.50
N GLY A 83 9.12 4.66 -7.97
CA GLY A 83 10.12 4.28 -6.96
C GLY A 83 11.44 3.85 -7.58
N GLU A 84 12.45 3.70 -6.75
CA GLU A 84 13.84 3.38 -7.14
C GLU A 84 14.19 1.89 -6.95
#